data_AF-A0A944XK55-F1
#
_entry.id   AF-A0A944XK55-F1
#
_cell.length_a   1.000
_cell.length_b   1.000
_cell.length_c   1.000
_cell.angle_alpha   90.00
_cell.angle_beta   90.00
_cell.angle_gamma   90.00
#
_symmetry.space_group_name_H-M   'P 1'
#
loop_
_entity.id
_entity.type
_entity.pdbx_description
1 polymer ?
#
loop_
_entity_poly.entity_id
_entity_poly.type
_entity_poly.pdbx_seq_one_letter_code
_entity_poly.pdbx_strand_id
1 'polypeptide(L)'
;MITHLSDSLKENVVVLLGTKGALKAEDIYQIFKQNNTPTTIQGIYRLLRQLQQSGVVIKEQHRYSLRISWVTNMRLLVEKMENTYSDTSYLETFIPTHREEKRIWYFNDPIRMIDFWHQILIVIAQFTYPSTTLHYYPHTWPELLTPKRTQQFYKTYHQLVNHVCTVIGGRTTLDKFTPREISKIYRKNHYYSPPEDYPEESRSMYISVLDEYIVTMRINKRTTEMIDTLYQSTESPDKSPLLIKAIATQKTKNNITLKRDPQKARIYQKKFTNLFGPLYTSRKKSQEDIPA
;
A
#
# COMPACT_ATOMS: atom_id res chain seq x y z
N MET A 1 -25.81 -9.47 7.27
CA MET A 1 -25.68 -8.19 6.53
C MET A 1 -25.84 -6.94 7.40
N ILE A 2 -26.66 -6.97 8.46
CA ILE A 2 -26.89 -5.81 9.37
C ILE A 2 -25.72 -5.56 10.36
N THR A 3 -24.96 -6.60 10.71
CA THR A 3 -23.81 -6.50 11.64
C THR A 3 -22.66 -5.64 11.11
N HIS A 4 -22.28 -5.81 9.83
CA HIS A 4 -21.20 -5.02 9.22
C HIS A 4 -21.51 -3.52 9.07
N LEU A 5 -22.78 -3.16 8.85
CA LEU A 5 -23.21 -1.76 8.81
C LEU A 5 -23.15 -1.09 10.20
N SER A 6 -23.44 -1.84 11.26
CA SER A 6 -23.35 -1.38 12.65
C SER A 6 -21.93 -0.94 13.03
N ASP A 7 -20.94 -1.73 12.62
CA ASP A 7 -19.55 -1.51 13.05
C ASP A 7 -18.91 -0.37 12.27
N SER A 8 -19.17 -0.29 10.95
CA SER A 8 -18.77 0.88 10.14
C SER A 8 -19.42 2.18 10.62
N LEU A 9 -20.68 2.16 11.06
CA LEU A 9 -21.35 3.35 11.58
C LEU A 9 -20.74 3.82 12.91
N LYS A 10 -20.35 2.89 13.79
CA LYS A 10 -19.67 3.20 15.06
C LYS A 10 -18.32 3.86 14.81
N GLU A 11 -17.52 3.28 13.92
CA GLU A 11 -16.23 3.83 13.50
C GLU A 11 -16.40 5.24 12.94
N ASN A 12 -17.39 5.46 12.06
CA ASN A 12 -17.66 6.77 11.49
C ASN A 12 -18.03 7.82 12.56
N VAL A 13 -18.78 7.45 13.60
CA VAL A 13 -19.11 8.37 14.71
C VAL A 13 -17.86 8.71 15.52
N VAL A 14 -16.99 7.73 15.81
CA VAL A 14 -15.73 7.96 16.51
C VAL A 14 -14.82 8.91 15.71
N VAL A 15 -14.68 8.67 14.40
CA VAL A 15 -13.91 9.55 13.50
C VAL A 15 -14.50 10.96 13.45
N LEU A 16 -15.82 11.09 13.36
CA LEU A 16 -16.49 12.38 13.33
C LEU A 16 -16.24 13.17 14.63
N LEU A 17 -16.41 12.53 15.79
CA LEU A 17 -16.18 13.16 17.09
C LEU A 17 -14.69 13.48 17.32
N GLY A 18 -13.78 12.63 16.82
CA GLY A 18 -12.34 12.89 16.88
C GLY A 18 -11.88 14.07 16.03
N THR A 19 -12.59 14.36 14.93
CA THR A 19 -12.23 15.46 14.01
C THR A 19 -12.97 16.77 14.30
N LYS A 20 -14.21 16.72 14.81
CA LYS A 20 -15.04 17.90 15.06
C LYS A 20 -15.24 18.24 16.54
N GLY A 21 -14.78 17.38 17.46
CA GLY A 21 -15.00 17.54 18.88
C GLY A 21 -16.46 17.25 19.29
N ALA A 22 -16.95 17.95 20.31
CA ALA A 22 -18.25 17.68 20.91
C ALA A 22 -19.42 18.04 19.97
N LEU A 23 -20.37 17.13 19.75
CA LEU A 23 -21.53 17.34 18.85
C LEU A 23 -22.85 16.88 19.49
N LYS A 24 -23.97 17.47 19.09
CA LYS A 24 -25.30 16.93 19.44
C LYS A 24 -25.62 15.72 18.56
N ALA A 25 -26.55 14.88 19.01
CA ALA A 25 -26.99 13.72 18.23
C ALA A 25 -27.63 14.13 16.89
N GLU A 26 -28.33 15.26 16.88
CA GLU A 26 -28.96 15.86 15.70
C GLU A 26 -27.91 16.29 14.69
N ASP A 27 -26.82 16.92 15.14
CA ASP A 27 -25.73 17.36 14.26
C ASP A 27 -25.04 16.16 13.60
N ILE A 28 -24.77 15.11 14.38
CA ILE A 28 -24.20 13.84 13.87
C ILE A 28 -25.13 13.25 12.81
N TYR A 29 -26.43 13.19 13.07
CA TYR A 29 -27.42 12.69 12.11
C TYR A 29 -27.47 13.52 10.82
N GLN A 30 -27.46 14.85 10.90
CA GLN A 30 -27.47 15.70 9.72
C GLN A 30 -26.22 15.50 8.86
N ILE A 31 -25.04 15.39 9.47
CA ILE A 31 -23.79 15.11 8.75
C ILE A 31 -23.86 13.77 8.03
N PHE A 32 -24.40 12.73 8.69
CA PHE A 32 -24.52 11.41 8.06
C PHE A 32 -25.56 11.40 6.94
N LYS A 33 -26.67 12.13 7.10
CA LYS A 33 -27.67 12.33 6.05
C LYS A 33 -27.08 13.05 4.83
N GLN A 34 -26.31 14.11 5.03
CA GLN A 34 -25.62 14.84 3.95
C GLN A 34 -24.63 13.96 3.18
N ASN A 35 -23.98 13.02 3.87
CA ASN A 35 -23.04 12.07 3.26
C ASN A 35 -23.72 10.81 2.70
N ASN A 36 -25.06 10.81 2.52
CA ASN A 36 -25.84 9.66 2.07
C ASN A 36 -25.58 8.36 2.86
N THR A 37 -25.23 8.49 4.14
CA THR A 37 -25.02 7.35 5.03
C THR A 37 -26.36 6.88 5.58
N PRO A 38 -26.81 5.64 5.29
CA PRO A 38 -28.12 5.15 5.70
C PRO A 38 -28.18 4.97 7.22
N THR A 39 -28.89 5.87 7.91
CA THR A 39 -29.12 5.81 9.36
C THR A 39 -30.38 6.57 9.73
N THR A 40 -30.88 6.35 10.95
CA THR A 40 -31.97 7.13 11.55
C THR A 40 -31.48 7.85 12.80
N ILE A 41 -32.17 8.90 13.22
CA ILE A 41 -31.86 9.60 14.47
C ILE A 41 -31.91 8.64 15.67
N GLN A 42 -32.86 7.69 15.71
CA GLN A 42 -32.93 6.66 16.74
C GLN A 42 -31.72 5.71 16.69
N GLY A 43 -31.23 5.41 15.49
CA GLY A 43 -29.99 4.65 15.28
C GLY A 43 -28.77 5.36 15.88
N ILE A 44 -28.63 6.67 15.66
CA ILE A 44 -27.57 7.49 16.26
C ILE A 44 -27.66 7.47 17.79
N TYR A 45 -28.85 7.68 18.37
CA TYR A 45 -29.04 7.61 19.82
C TYR A 45 -28.69 6.25 20.42
N ARG A 46 -29.06 5.15 19.74
CA ARG A 46 -28.68 3.79 20.16
C ARG A 46 -27.16 3.61 20.14
N LEU A 47 -26.50 4.06 19.07
CA LEU A 47 -25.07 3.94 18.90
C LEU A 47 -24.30 4.76 19.94
N LEU A 48 -24.70 6.01 20.19
CA LEU A 48 -24.10 6.85 21.23
C LEU A 48 -24.25 6.23 22.62
N ARG A 49 -25.40 5.61 22.92
CA ARG A 49 -25.58 4.86 24.18
C ARG A 49 -24.63 3.67 24.29
N GLN A 50 -24.41 2.92 23.21
CA GLN A 50 -23.45 1.82 23.20
C GLN A 50 -22.01 2.32 23.42
N LEU A 51 -21.61 3.37 22.71
CA LEU A 51 -20.29 3.98 22.88
C LEU A 51 -20.08 4.56 24.29
N GLN A 52 -21.15 5.08 24.91
CA GLN A 52 -21.10 5.60 26.27
C GLN A 52 -20.94 4.45 27.27
N GLN A 53 -21.68 3.35 27.08
CA GLN A 53 -21.57 2.13 27.90
C GLN A 53 -20.20 1.48 27.79
N SER A 54 -19.56 1.53 26.62
CA SER A 54 -18.20 1.03 26.40
C SER A 54 -17.10 2.03 26.81
N GLY A 55 -17.45 3.17 27.41
CA GLY A 55 -16.49 4.17 27.89
C GLY A 55 -15.79 4.98 26.80
N VAL A 56 -16.24 4.91 25.54
CA VAL A 56 -15.63 5.61 24.39
C VAL A 56 -16.05 7.07 24.34
N VAL A 57 -17.34 7.36 24.57
CA VAL A 57 -17.87 8.73 24.58
C VAL A 57 -18.37 9.13 25.96
N ILE A 58 -18.42 10.44 26.20
CA ILE A 58 -19.09 11.05 27.34
C ILE A 58 -20.18 12.00 26.83
N LYS A 59 -21.26 12.14 27.59
CA LYS A 59 -22.33 13.10 27.33
C LYS A 59 -22.26 14.23 28.35
N GLU A 60 -22.19 15.46 27.88
CA GLU A 60 -22.24 16.68 28.70
C GLU A 60 -23.24 17.65 28.08
N GLN A 61 -24.25 18.08 28.85
CA GLN A 61 -25.25 19.09 28.44
C GLN A 61 -25.77 18.91 26.99
N HIS A 62 -26.16 17.67 26.65
CA HIS A 62 -26.67 17.26 25.31
C HIS A 62 -25.64 17.12 24.19
N ARG A 63 -24.35 17.31 24.47
CA ARG A 63 -23.28 17.06 23.51
C ARG A 63 -22.54 15.78 23.86
N TYR A 64 -22.06 15.10 22.84
CA TYR A 64 -21.27 13.89 22.94
C TYR A 64 -19.86 14.19 22.46
N SER A 65 -18.85 13.78 23.22
CA SER A 65 -17.43 13.90 22.88
C SER A 65 -16.71 12.59 23.17
N LEU A 66 -15.53 12.39 22.56
CA LEU A 66 -14.68 11.27 22.94
C LEU A 66 -14.17 11.47 24.37
N ARG A 67 -14.15 10.39 25.15
CA ARG A 67 -13.57 10.42 26.49
C ARG A 67 -12.05 10.58 26.38
N ILE A 68 -11.47 11.55 27.08
CA ILE A 68 -10.02 11.85 27.01
C ILE A 68 -9.18 10.63 27.39
N SER A 69 -9.56 9.86 28.40
CA SER A 69 -8.84 8.64 28.79
C SER A 69 -8.85 7.58 27.69
N TRP A 70 -9.94 7.45 26.94
CA TRP A 70 -10.02 6.53 25.80
C TRP A 70 -9.08 6.99 24.67
N VAL A 71 -9.10 8.27 24.31
CA VAL A 71 -8.20 8.85 23.29
C VAL A 71 -6.74 8.67 23.70
N THR A 72 -6.41 8.91 24.97
CA THR A 72 -5.05 8.75 25.50
C THR A 72 -4.58 7.30 25.42
N ASN A 73 -5.44 6.34 25.78
CA ASN A 73 -5.12 4.92 25.67
C ASN A 73 -4.92 4.49 24.21
N MET A 74 -5.70 5.03 23.27
CA MET A 74 -5.51 4.76 21.84
C MET A 74 -4.18 5.31 21.35
N ARG A 75 -3.79 6.53 21.75
CA ARG A 75 -2.47 7.08 21.43
C ARG A 75 -1.34 6.18 21.93
N LEU A 76 -1.38 5.78 23.21
CA LEU A 76 -0.37 4.89 23.81
C LEU A 76 -0.30 3.52 23.11
N LEU A 77 -1.46 2.98 22.70
CA LEU A 77 -1.51 1.74 21.93
C LEU A 77 -0.83 1.91 20.57
N VAL A 78 -1.15 2.99 19.84
CA VAL A 78 -0.55 3.29 18.52
C VAL A 78 0.95 3.48 18.65
N GLU A 79 1.42 4.23 19.64
CA GLU A 79 2.86 4.40 19.91
C GLU A 79 3.55 3.05 20.21
N LYS A 80 2.92 2.21 21.03
CA LYS A 80 3.47 0.87 21.31
C LYS A 80 3.50 -0.02 20.07
N MET A 81 2.46 0.05 19.24
CA MET A 81 2.42 -0.68 17.97
C MET A 81 3.52 -0.17 17.03
N GLU A 82 3.65 1.14 16.87
CA GLU A 82 4.69 1.75 16.03
C GLU A 82 6.08 1.33 16.49
N ASN A 83 6.36 1.38 17.80
CA ASN A 83 7.60 0.87 18.36
C ASN A 83 7.80 -0.61 18.05
N THR A 84 6.78 -1.45 18.24
CA THR A 84 6.90 -2.90 17.99
C THR A 84 7.16 -3.22 16.52
N TYR A 85 6.46 -2.53 15.60
CA TYR A 85 6.53 -2.82 14.18
C TYR A 85 7.67 -2.10 13.45
N SER A 86 8.24 -1.05 14.05
CA SER A 86 9.40 -0.32 13.53
C SER A 86 10.71 -0.74 14.22
N ASP A 87 10.63 -1.53 15.30
CA ASP A 87 11.79 -2.05 15.99
C ASP A 87 12.67 -2.89 15.04
N THR A 88 13.97 -2.60 15.04
CA THR A 88 14.92 -3.25 14.14
C THR A 88 14.96 -4.77 14.34
N SER A 89 14.84 -5.27 15.58
CA SER A 89 14.82 -6.70 15.85
C SER A 89 13.58 -7.37 15.28
N TYR A 90 12.43 -6.68 15.29
CA TYR A 90 11.23 -7.15 14.61
C TYR A 90 11.40 -7.16 13.08
N LEU A 91 11.97 -6.09 12.50
CA LEU A 91 12.19 -6.00 11.04
C LEU A 91 13.20 -7.04 10.54
N GLU A 92 14.23 -7.37 11.31
CA GLU A 92 15.20 -8.44 11.03
C GLU A 92 14.52 -9.83 10.94
N THR A 93 13.37 -10.02 11.60
CA THR A 93 12.56 -11.23 11.42
C THR A 93 11.91 -11.34 10.04
N PHE A 94 11.96 -10.30 9.21
CA PHE A 94 11.49 -10.30 7.81
C PHE A 94 12.62 -10.16 6.79
N ILE A 95 13.65 -9.39 7.12
CA ILE A 95 14.70 -8.98 6.19
C ILE A 95 15.92 -9.92 6.30
N PRO A 96 16.40 -10.50 5.19
CA PRO A 96 17.65 -11.26 5.19
C PRO A 96 18.84 -10.41 5.63
N THR A 97 19.58 -10.85 6.64
CA THR A 97 20.75 -10.11 7.14
C THR A 97 22.02 -10.52 6.41
N HIS A 98 22.10 -11.77 5.95
CA HIS A 98 23.25 -12.33 5.24
C HIS A 98 23.06 -12.31 3.71
N ARG A 99 24.15 -12.15 2.95
CA ARG A 99 24.13 -12.03 1.47
C ARG A 99 23.56 -13.26 0.74
N GLU A 100 23.71 -14.44 1.31
CA GLU A 100 23.19 -15.68 0.74
C GLU A 100 21.82 -16.06 1.29
N GLU A 101 21.33 -15.32 2.30
CA GLU A 101 20.02 -15.58 2.86
C GLU A 101 18.94 -15.10 1.88
N LYS A 102 18.05 -16.03 1.54
CA LYS A 102 16.90 -15.80 0.68
C LYS A 102 15.66 -16.32 1.37
N ARG A 103 14.60 -15.51 1.33
CA ARG A 103 13.29 -15.86 1.85
C ARG A 103 12.30 -15.96 0.71
N ILE A 104 11.49 -17.03 0.71
CA ILE A 104 10.50 -17.32 -0.33
C ILE A 104 9.16 -17.56 0.34
N TRP A 105 8.14 -16.84 -0.12
CA TRP A 105 6.75 -17.03 0.30
C TRP A 105 5.91 -17.43 -0.89
N TYR A 106 5.07 -18.45 -0.73
CA TYR A 106 4.20 -18.97 -1.77
C TYR A 106 2.75 -18.51 -1.55
N PHE A 107 2.09 -18.10 -2.61
CA PHE A 107 0.72 -17.60 -2.58
C PHE A 107 -0.13 -18.30 -3.62
N ASN A 108 -1.34 -18.66 -3.21
CA ASN A 108 -2.40 -19.13 -4.11
C ASN A 108 -3.41 -18.03 -4.46
N ASP A 109 -3.31 -16.89 -3.78
CA ASP A 109 -4.18 -15.72 -3.89
C ASP A 109 -3.32 -14.52 -4.31
N PRO A 110 -3.38 -14.09 -5.59
CA PRO A 110 -2.68 -12.92 -6.10
C PRO A 110 -2.97 -11.63 -5.34
N ILE A 111 -4.17 -11.45 -4.77
CA ILE A 111 -4.51 -10.25 -4.00
C ILE A 111 -3.68 -10.22 -2.71
N ARG A 112 -3.63 -11.34 -1.98
CA ARG A 112 -2.80 -11.45 -0.75
C ARG A 112 -1.32 -11.31 -1.05
N MET A 113 -0.89 -11.83 -2.20
CA MET A 113 0.50 -11.67 -2.64
C MET A 113 0.86 -10.20 -2.85
N ILE A 114 -0.01 -9.42 -3.51
CA ILE A 114 0.22 -7.98 -3.72
C ILE A 114 0.24 -7.24 -2.38
N ASP A 115 -0.72 -7.52 -1.49
CA ASP A 115 -0.75 -6.92 -0.15
C ASP A 115 0.57 -7.19 0.61
N PHE A 116 1.05 -8.44 0.57
CA PHE A 116 2.30 -8.85 1.22
C PHE A 116 3.53 -8.23 0.56
N TRP A 117 3.56 -8.14 -0.77
CA TRP A 117 4.63 -7.47 -1.50
C TRP A 117 4.75 -6.00 -1.10
N HIS A 118 3.64 -5.25 -1.08
CA HIS A 118 3.61 -3.87 -0.60
C HIS A 118 4.11 -3.74 0.85
N GLN A 119 3.72 -4.68 1.72
CA GLN A 119 4.19 -4.70 3.11
C GLN A 119 5.72 -4.91 3.19
N ILE A 120 6.28 -5.86 2.43
CA ILE A 120 7.73 -6.07 2.37
C ILE A 120 8.45 -4.81 1.88
N LEU A 121 7.92 -4.13 0.86
CA LEU A 121 8.54 -2.91 0.34
C LEU A 121 8.59 -1.80 1.40
N ILE A 122 7.51 -1.63 2.18
CA ILE A 122 7.48 -0.69 3.31
C ILE A 122 8.51 -1.07 4.37
N VAL A 123 8.54 -2.34 4.78
CA VAL A 123 9.48 -2.87 5.78
C VAL A 123 10.94 -2.62 5.36
N ILE A 124 11.29 -2.88 4.11
CA ILE A 124 12.65 -2.63 3.60
C ILE A 124 12.93 -1.12 3.51
N ALA A 125 11.96 -0.32 3.11
CA ALA A 125 12.13 1.13 3.04
C ALA A 125 12.35 1.75 4.43
N GLN A 126 11.64 1.27 5.46
CA GLN A 126 11.86 1.66 6.85
C GLN A 126 13.23 1.19 7.36
N PHE A 127 13.66 -0.01 6.99
CA PHE A 127 14.93 -0.56 7.45
C PHE A 127 16.16 0.09 6.79
N THR A 128 16.07 0.45 5.50
CA THR A 128 17.21 0.93 4.71
C THR A 128 17.20 2.43 4.44
N TYR A 129 16.07 3.11 4.61
CA TYR A 129 15.85 4.52 4.25
C TYR A 129 16.41 4.89 2.86
N PRO A 130 15.98 4.19 1.79
CA PRO A 130 16.56 4.36 0.47
C PRO A 130 16.12 5.72 -0.11
N SER A 131 17.07 6.46 -0.68
CA SER A 131 16.74 7.69 -1.42
C SER A 131 15.95 7.42 -2.69
N THR A 132 16.28 6.32 -3.38
CA THR A 132 15.67 5.92 -4.64
C THR A 132 15.34 4.44 -4.61
N THR A 133 14.15 4.08 -5.08
CA THR A 133 13.77 2.68 -5.30
C THR A 133 13.47 2.43 -6.76
N LEU A 134 13.84 1.24 -7.22
CA LEU A 134 13.78 0.86 -8.62
C LEU A 134 12.79 -0.27 -8.80
N HIS A 135 11.86 -0.14 -9.74
CA HIS A 135 10.81 -1.11 -9.97
C HIS A 135 10.76 -1.48 -11.45
N TYR A 136 10.70 -2.78 -11.75
CA TYR A 136 10.42 -3.27 -13.10
C TYR A 136 9.14 -4.08 -13.08
N TYR A 137 8.15 -3.62 -13.85
CA TYR A 137 6.85 -4.27 -14.00
C TYR A 137 6.64 -4.65 -15.46
N PRO A 138 6.50 -5.94 -15.79
CA PRO A 138 6.08 -6.35 -17.13
C PRO A 138 4.76 -5.69 -17.54
N HIS A 139 3.79 -5.61 -16.62
CA HIS A 139 2.48 -4.99 -16.80
C HIS A 139 2.01 -4.36 -15.48
N THR A 140 1.20 -3.29 -15.53
CA THR A 140 0.72 -2.56 -14.33
C THR A 140 -0.60 -3.13 -13.78
N TRP A 141 -0.78 -4.45 -13.82
CA TRP A 141 -2.03 -5.07 -13.40
C TRP A 141 -2.26 -5.07 -11.88
N PRO A 142 -1.22 -5.11 -11.00
CA PRO A 142 -1.44 -5.00 -9.56
C PRO A 142 -2.18 -3.73 -9.19
N GLU A 143 -1.88 -2.62 -9.88
CA GLU A 143 -2.50 -1.32 -9.64
C GLU A 143 -3.96 -1.26 -10.06
N LEU A 144 -4.37 -2.07 -11.05
CA LEU A 144 -5.76 -2.20 -11.48
C LEU A 144 -6.59 -3.09 -10.57
N LEU A 145 -5.97 -4.05 -9.87
CA LEU A 145 -6.69 -5.04 -9.07
C LEU A 145 -7.23 -4.48 -7.75
N THR A 146 -6.43 -3.67 -7.06
CA THR A 146 -6.76 -3.14 -5.73
C THR A 146 -6.47 -1.63 -5.60
N PRO A 147 -7.10 -0.77 -6.43
CA PRO A 147 -6.71 0.64 -6.58
C PRO A 147 -6.69 1.41 -5.25
N LYS A 148 -7.66 1.19 -4.34
CA LYS A 148 -7.67 1.82 -3.01
C LYS A 148 -6.51 1.39 -2.12
N ARG A 149 -6.13 0.11 -2.17
CA ARG A 149 -5.01 -0.41 -1.36
C ARG A 149 -3.68 0.04 -1.93
N THR A 150 -3.53 0.02 -3.25
CA THR A 150 -2.39 0.57 -3.97
C THR A 150 -2.23 2.06 -3.66
N GLN A 151 -3.32 2.81 -3.59
CA GLN A 151 -3.28 4.22 -3.19
C GLN A 151 -2.77 4.39 -1.75
N GLN A 152 -3.27 3.60 -0.81
CA GLN A 152 -2.81 3.65 0.58
C GLN A 152 -1.32 3.25 0.71
N PHE A 153 -0.89 2.25 -0.07
CA PHE A 153 0.51 1.84 -0.15
C PHE A 153 1.38 3.01 -0.61
N TYR A 154 1.12 3.59 -1.78
CA TYR A 154 1.96 4.68 -2.31
C TYR A 154 1.95 5.91 -1.39
N LYS A 155 0.82 6.24 -0.76
CA LYS A 155 0.75 7.32 0.24
C LYS A 155 1.75 7.09 1.38
N THR A 156 1.87 5.86 1.87
CA THR A 156 2.79 5.51 2.96
C THR A 156 4.23 5.40 2.44
N TYR A 157 4.41 4.73 1.30
CA TYR A 157 5.71 4.45 0.71
C TYR A 157 6.46 5.73 0.29
N HIS A 158 5.77 6.72 -0.25
CA HIS A 158 6.37 8.03 -0.59
C HIS A 158 6.72 8.90 0.62
N GLN A 159 6.30 8.54 1.83
CA GLN A 159 6.81 9.17 3.05
C GLN A 159 8.18 8.60 3.46
N LEU A 160 8.51 7.38 3.00
CA LEU A 160 9.73 6.66 3.32
C LEU A 160 10.79 6.77 2.22
N VAL A 161 10.36 6.97 0.98
CA VAL A 161 11.22 6.97 -0.21
C VAL A 161 11.09 8.28 -0.96
N ASN A 162 12.22 8.94 -1.23
CA ASN A 162 12.22 10.21 -1.93
C ASN A 162 11.90 10.06 -3.41
N HIS A 163 12.49 9.09 -4.11
CA HIS A 163 12.31 8.89 -5.55
C HIS A 163 11.95 7.44 -5.89
N VAL A 164 10.96 7.26 -6.77
CA VAL A 164 10.51 5.96 -7.27
C VAL A 164 10.69 5.94 -8.77
N CYS A 165 11.57 5.08 -9.28
CA CYS A 165 11.78 4.88 -10.70
C CYS A 165 11.15 3.56 -11.14
N THR A 166 10.22 3.60 -12.07
CA THR A 166 9.49 2.42 -12.56
C THR A 166 9.66 2.23 -14.06
N VAL A 167 10.16 1.08 -14.47
CA VAL A 167 10.21 0.65 -15.87
C VAL A 167 9.03 -0.27 -16.14
N ILE A 168 8.29 0.01 -17.20
CA ILE A 168 7.12 -0.79 -17.59
C ILE A 168 7.42 -1.55 -18.86
N GLY A 169 7.62 -2.86 -18.75
CA GLY A 169 8.04 -3.73 -19.86
C GLY A 169 7.01 -3.80 -21.01
N GLY A 170 5.75 -3.52 -20.74
CA GLY A 170 4.68 -3.47 -21.72
C GLY A 170 4.56 -2.13 -22.45
N ARG A 171 3.88 -2.14 -23.59
CA ARG A 171 3.62 -0.93 -24.41
C ARG A 171 2.14 -0.81 -24.82
N THR A 172 1.25 -1.60 -24.22
CA THR A 172 -0.17 -1.61 -24.57
C THR A 172 -0.88 -0.37 -24.05
N THR A 173 -2.16 -0.22 -24.41
CA THR A 173 -2.99 0.90 -23.92
C THR A 173 -3.04 0.94 -22.39
N LEU A 174 -3.17 -0.23 -21.73
CA LEU A 174 -3.20 -0.31 -20.27
C LEU A 174 -1.85 0.03 -19.62
N ASP A 175 -0.74 -0.38 -20.23
CA ASP A 175 0.60 -0.06 -19.75
C ASP A 175 0.88 1.44 -19.77
N LYS A 176 0.27 2.18 -20.71
CA LYS A 176 0.38 3.65 -20.80
C LYS A 176 -0.62 4.37 -19.92
N PHE A 177 -1.82 3.80 -19.78
CA PHE A 177 -2.91 4.40 -19.01
C PHE A 177 -2.62 4.43 -17.52
N THR A 178 -2.25 3.29 -16.94
CA THR A 178 -2.13 3.14 -15.48
C THR A 178 -1.10 4.10 -14.85
N PRO A 179 0.11 4.27 -15.42
CA PRO A 179 1.10 5.24 -14.93
C PRO A 179 0.62 6.68 -15.02
N ARG A 180 -0.15 7.00 -16.06
CA ARG A 180 -0.74 8.33 -16.22
C ARG A 180 -1.73 8.64 -15.11
N GLU A 181 -2.54 7.66 -14.69
CA GLU A 181 -3.46 7.85 -13.57
C GLU A 181 -2.73 7.92 -12.23
N ILE A 182 -1.73 7.07 -12.00
CA ILE A 182 -0.93 7.08 -10.76
C ILE A 182 -0.15 8.39 -10.63
N SER A 183 0.50 8.84 -11.70
CA SER A 183 1.27 10.10 -11.69
C SER A 183 0.41 11.33 -11.42
N LYS A 184 -0.90 11.34 -11.77
CA LYS A 184 -1.81 12.42 -11.36
C LYS A 184 -1.95 12.53 -9.84
N ILE A 185 -1.88 11.40 -9.14
CA ILE A 185 -2.02 11.30 -7.69
C ILE A 185 -0.67 11.60 -7.01
N TYR A 186 0.44 11.08 -7.56
CA TYR A 186 1.77 11.11 -6.95
C TYR A 186 2.79 11.94 -7.75
N ARG A 187 2.40 13.15 -8.14
CA ARG A 187 3.15 14.03 -9.06
C ARG A 187 4.61 14.33 -8.68
N LYS A 188 5.01 14.10 -7.43
CA LYS A 188 6.36 14.39 -6.96
C LYS A 188 7.14 13.09 -6.84
N ASN A 189 8.19 12.97 -7.66
CA ASN A 189 9.25 11.98 -7.58
C ASN A 189 8.92 10.53 -7.99
N HIS A 190 7.83 10.29 -8.73
CA HIS A 190 7.59 9.02 -9.40
C HIS A 190 7.86 9.15 -10.90
N TYR A 191 8.85 8.42 -11.41
CA TYR A 191 9.28 8.46 -12.79
C TYR A 191 8.97 7.15 -13.50
N TYR A 192 8.46 7.25 -14.72
CA TYR A 192 8.16 6.11 -15.57
C TYR A 192 8.99 6.18 -16.84
N SER A 193 9.52 5.03 -17.26
CA SER A 193 10.20 4.91 -18.55
C SER A 193 9.73 3.64 -19.28
N PRO A 194 9.42 3.70 -20.59
CA PRO A 194 9.31 2.50 -21.40
C PRO A 194 10.69 1.83 -21.50
N PRO A 195 10.77 0.50 -21.72
CA PRO A 195 12.04 -0.18 -21.89
C PRO A 195 12.66 0.24 -23.23
N GLU A 196 13.85 0.83 -23.17
CA GLU A 196 14.81 0.86 -24.29
C GLU A 196 15.68 -0.40 -24.26
N ASP A 197 16.13 -0.78 -23.07
CA ASP A 197 16.72 -2.08 -22.73
C ASP A 197 15.92 -2.67 -21.54
N TYR A 198 15.61 -3.97 -21.60
CA TYR A 198 14.80 -4.62 -20.57
C TYR A 198 15.67 -4.93 -19.35
N PRO A 199 15.32 -4.41 -18.15
CA PRO A 199 15.99 -4.86 -16.93
C PRO A 199 15.91 -6.37 -16.73
N GLU A 200 14.80 -6.97 -17.18
CA GLU A 200 14.47 -8.38 -17.09
C GLU A 200 13.59 -8.79 -18.28
N GLU A 201 13.93 -9.90 -18.94
CA GLU A 201 13.20 -10.38 -20.13
C GLU A 201 11.91 -11.12 -19.75
N SER A 202 11.86 -11.70 -18.55
CA SER A 202 10.71 -12.50 -18.12
C SER A 202 9.46 -11.66 -17.86
N ARG A 203 8.42 -11.87 -18.68
CA ARG A 203 7.07 -11.31 -18.49
C ARG A 203 6.38 -11.72 -17.18
N SER A 204 6.84 -12.81 -16.58
CA SER A 204 6.31 -13.35 -15.32
C SER A 204 6.94 -12.73 -14.07
N MET A 205 7.98 -11.90 -14.23
CA MET A 205 8.83 -11.47 -13.13
C MET A 205 8.73 -9.96 -12.89
N TYR A 206 8.35 -9.61 -11.68
CA TYR A 206 8.25 -8.25 -11.18
C TYR A 206 9.39 -8.04 -10.19
N ILE A 207 10.14 -6.96 -10.35
CA ILE A 207 11.34 -6.70 -9.56
C ILE A 207 11.19 -5.38 -8.84
N SER A 208 11.64 -5.33 -7.59
CA SER A 208 11.85 -4.11 -6.85
C SER A 208 13.23 -4.15 -6.17
N VAL A 209 13.99 -3.08 -6.31
CA VAL A 209 15.32 -2.92 -5.73
C VAL A 209 15.29 -1.72 -4.80
N LEU A 210 15.68 -1.98 -3.54
CA LEU A 210 15.77 -1.01 -2.47
C LEU A 210 17.13 -1.20 -1.82
N ASP A 211 18.05 -0.27 -2.06
CA ASP A 211 19.46 -0.40 -1.67
C ASP A 211 20.08 -1.74 -2.14
N GLU A 212 20.55 -2.60 -1.22
CA GLU A 212 21.11 -3.92 -1.53
C GLU A 212 20.06 -5.04 -1.64
N TYR A 213 18.78 -4.73 -1.42
CA TYR A 213 17.71 -5.72 -1.36
C TYR A 213 16.95 -5.81 -2.68
N ILE A 214 16.67 -7.05 -3.07
CA ILE A 214 15.90 -7.37 -4.26
C ILE A 214 14.68 -8.17 -3.84
N VAL A 215 13.51 -7.60 -4.13
CA VAL A 215 12.22 -8.26 -4.02
C VAL A 215 11.79 -8.69 -5.41
N THR A 216 11.45 -9.96 -5.58
CA THR A 216 10.95 -10.51 -6.84
C THR A 216 9.60 -11.15 -6.62
N MET A 217 8.58 -10.68 -7.32
CA MET A 217 7.28 -11.34 -7.41
C MET A 217 7.21 -12.12 -8.72
N ARG A 218 7.01 -13.44 -8.62
CA ARG A 218 6.90 -14.34 -9.78
C ARG A 218 5.49 -14.87 -9.91
N ILE A 219 4.89 -14.58 -11.05
CA ILE A 219 3.57 -15.05 -11.44
C ILE A 219 3.71 -16.38 -12.20
N ASN A 220 2.77 -17.30 -12.03
CA ASN A 220 2.80 -18.54 -12.80
C ASN A 220 2.58 -18.25 -14.31
N LYS A 221 3.04 -19.17 -15.16
CA LYS A 221 2.99 -19.04 -16.61
C LYS A 221 1.57 -18.78 -17.12
N ARG A 222 0.59 -19.57 -16.66
CA ARG A 222 -0.81 -19.44 -17.08
C ARG A 222 -1.39 -18.05 -16.77
N THR A 223 -1.22 -17.55 -15.54
CA THR A 223 -1.73 -16.22 -15.19
C THR A 223 -0.99 -15.12 -15.95
N THR A 224 0.31 -15.29 -16.20
CA THR A 224 1.10 -14.38 -17.04
C THR A 224 0.52 -14.29 -18.45
N GLU A 225 0.28 -15.43 -19.11
CA GLU A 225 -0.31 -15.47 -20.46
C GLU A 225 -1.70 -14.84 -20.51
N MET A 226 -2.52 -15.05 -19.48
CA MET A 226 -3.85 -14.44 -19.37
C MET A 226 -3.78 -12.92 -19.21
N ILE A 227 -2.84 -12.41 -18.40
CA ILE A 227 -2.60 -10.98 -18.24
C ILE A 227 -2.11 -10.39 -19.56
N ASP A 228 -1.12 -11.02 -20.21
CA ASP A 228 -0.57 -10.55 -21.49
C ASP A 228 -1.67 -10.47 -22.56
N THR A 229 -2.50 -11.53 -22.68
CA THR A 229 -3.63 -11.56 -23.60
C THR A 229 -4.64 -10.44 -23.33
N LEU A 230 -4.97 -10.21 -22.05
CA LEU A 230 -5.87 -9.11 -21.68
C LEU A 230 -5.25 -7.75 -22.05
N TYR A 231 -3.98 -7.54 -21.76
CA TYR A 231 -3.29 -6.29 -22.04
C TYR A 231 -3.21 -5.99 -23.54
N GLN A 232 -3.00 -7.02 -24.36
CA GLN A 232 -2.94 -6.89 -25.82
C GLN A 232 -4.32 -6.65 -26.46
N SER A 233 -5.37 -7.23 -25.90
CA SER A 233 -6.74 -7.14 -26.44
C SER A 233 -7.54 -5.94 -25.92
N THR A 234 -7.06 -5.25 -24.88
CA THR A 234 -7.80 -4.14 -24.28
C THR A 234 -7.51 -2.82 -24.99
N GLU A 235 -8.55 -2.26 -25.60
CA GLU A 235 -8.52 -0.90 -26.17
C GLU A 235 -8.98 0.18 -25.18
N SER A 236 -9.87 -0.14 -24.23
CA SER A 236 -10.38 0.78 -23.20
C SER A 236 -10.16 0.26 -21.77
N PRO A 237 -9.64 1.10 -20.84
CA PRO A 237 -9.42 0.73 -19.44
C PRO A 237 -10.67 0.37 -18.62
N ASP A 238 -11.87 0.75 -19.06
CA ASP A 238 -13.07 0.74 -18.21
C ASP A 238 -13.44 -0.66 -17.68
N LYS A 239 -13.24 -1.71 -18.49
CA LYS A 239 -13.60 -3.09 -18.13
C LYS A 239 -12.43 -3.88 -17.53
N SER A 240 -11.22 -3.35 -17.60
CA SER A 240 -9.98 -4.07 -17.24
C SER A 240 -9.92 -4.48 -15.77
N PRO A 241 -10.37 -3.68 -14.77
CA PRO A 241 -10.33 -4.08 -13.37
C PRO A 241 -11.16 -5.35 -13.09
N LEU A 242 -12.33 -5.50 -13.73
CA LEU A 242 -13.18 -6.68 -13.56
C LEU A 242 -12.54 -7.93 -14.17
N LEU A 243 -11.92 -7.80 -15.35
CA LEU A 243 -11.24 -8.90 -16.03
C LEU A 243 -9.96 -9.32 -15.30
N ILE A 244 -9.15 -8.37 -14.83
CA ILE A 244 -8.00 -8.65 -13.96
C ILE A 244 -8.43 -9.32 -12.68
N LYS A 245 -9.53 -8.89 -12.06
CA LYS A 245 -10.07 -9.56 -10.87
C LYS A 245 -10.47 -11.01 -11.16
N ALA A 246 -11.10 -11.28 -12.31
CA ALA A 246 -11.46 -12.64 -12.71
C ALA A 246 -10.23 -13.53 -12.98
N ILE A 247 -9.13 -12.96 -13.49
CA ILE A 247 -7.85 -13.67 -13.60
C ILE A 247 -7.27 -13.95 -12.21
N ALA A 248 -7.30 -12.94 -11.32
CA ALA A 248 -6.73 -13.02 -9.98
C ALA A 248 -7.49 -13.94 -9.02
N THR A 249 -8.77 -14.26 -9.26
CA THR A 249 -9.50 -15.26 -8.44
C THR A 249 -9.08 -16.69 -8.73
N GLN A 250 -8.33 -16.95 -9.80
CA GLN A 250 -7.84 -18.29 -10.10
C GLN A 250 -6.73 -18.68 -9.14
N LYS A 251 -6.92 -19.80 -8.46
CA LYS A 251 -5.91 -20.36 -7.56
C LYS A 251 -4.69 -20.79 -8.37
N THR A 252 -3.59 -20.06 -8.20
CA THR A 252 -2.34 -20.29 -8.94
C THR A 252 -1.15 -20.16 -8.00
N LYS A 253 -0.16 -21.04 -8.15
CA LYS A 253 1.04 -21.01 -7.29
C LYS A 253 1.99 -19.91 -7.77
N ASN A 254 1.98 -18.80 -7.05
CA ASN A 254 2.88 -17.66 -7.24
C ASN A 254 3.85 -17.58 -6.07
N ASN A 255 4.91 -16.79 -6.19
CA ASN A 255 5.82 -16.56 -5.06
C ASN A 255 6.42 -15.16 -5.03
N ILE A 256 6.80 -14.75 -3.83
CA ILE A 256 7.66 -13.60 -3.58
C ILE A 256 8.98 -14.11 -3.03
N THR A 257 10.07 -13.60 -3.57
CA THR A 257 11.44 -13.82 -3.10
C THR A 257 11.99 -12.50 -2.59
N LEU A 258 12.58 -12.51 -1.40
CA LEU A 258 13.43 -11.42 -0.89
C LEU A 258 14.85 -11.96 -0.72
N LYS A 259 15.83 -11.25 -1.28
CA LYS A 259 17.27 -11.54 -1.12
C LYS A 259 18.04 -10.25 -0.90
N ARG A 260 19.06 -10.28 -0.04
CA ARG A 260 20.11 -9.24 0.01
C ARG A 260 21.19 -9.59 -1.00
N ASP A 261 21.25 -8.89 -2.12
CA ASP A 261 22.20 -9.18 -3.21
C ASP A 261 22.82 -7.88 -3.73
N PRO A 262 23.89 -7.37 -3.07
CA PRO A 262 24.48 -6.09 -3.42
C PRO A 262 25.04 -6.05 -4.85
N GLN A 263 25.56 -7.18 -5.35
CA GLN A 263 26.11 -7.27 -6.69
C GLN A 263 24.99 -7.14 -7.73
N LYS A 264 23.92 -7.93 -7.59
CA LYS A 264 22.79 -7.87 -8.50
C LYS A 264 22.02 -6.55 -8.39
N ALA A 265 21.93 -5.96 -7.20
CA ALA A 265 21.32 -4.64 -7.01
C ALA A 265 22.07 -3.56 -7.80
N ARG A 266 23.41 -3.56 -7.77
CA ARG A 266 24.25 -2.65 -8.58
C ARG A 266 24.05 -2.83 -10.08
N ILE A 267 23.86 -4.06 -10.55
CA ILE A 267 23.55 -4.33 -11.96
C ILE A 267 22.22 -3.65 -12.35
N TYR A 268 21.17 -3.82 -11.54
CA TYR A 268 19.90 -3.13 -11.80
C TYR A 268 20.04 -1.61 -11.70
N GLN A 269 20.75 -1.09 -10.70
CA GLN A 269 21.02 0.35 -10.58
C GLN A 269 21.68 0.91 -11.84
N LYS A 270 22.67 0.21 -12.42
CA LYS A 270 23.29 0.62 -13.68
C LYS A 270 22.29 0.64 -14.84
N LYS A 271 21.46 -0.42 -14.98
CA LYS A 271 20.42 -0.47 -16.02
C LYS A 271 19.42 0.68 -15.90
N PHE A 272 18.99 1.00 -14.68
CA PHE A 272 18.07 2.12 -14.42
C PHE A 272 18.75 3.48 -14.61
N THR A 273 20.03 3.62 -14.28
CA THR A 273 20.80 4.85 -14.51
C THR A 273 20.85 5.19 -16.01
N ASN A 274 20.98 4.19 -16.87
CA ASN A 274 20.94 4.40 -18.31
C ASN A 274 19.59 4.96 -18.81
N LEU A 275 18.48 4.61 -18.13
CA LEU A 275 17.13 5.02 -18.52
C LEU A 275 16.68 6.34 -17.89
N PHE A 276 17.10 6.63 -16.66
CA PHE A 276 16.62 7.77 -15.87
C PHE A 276 17.72 8.83 -15.62
N GLY A 277 18.95 8.58 -16.06
CA GLY A 277 20.12 9.38 -15.68
C GLY A 277 20.63 9.04 -14.27
N PRO A 278 21.55 9.85 -13.72
CA PRO A 278 22.11 9.63 -12.39
C PRO A 278 21.00 9.47 -11.33
N LEU A 279 21.00 8.32 -10.64
CA LEU A 279 20.04 8.04 -9.58
C LEU A 279 20.38 8.87 -8.34
N TYR A 280 19.36 9.36 -7.63
CA TYR A 280 19.57 10.11 -6.38
C TYR A 280 20.08 9.14 -5.31
N THR A 281 21.30 9.35 -4.83
CA THR A 281 21.88 8.64 -3.68
C THR A 281 21.69 9.46 -2.42
N SER A 282 21.17 8.86 -1.34
CA SER A 282 21.20 9.48 -0.03
C SER A 282 22.67 9.62 0.41
N ARG A 283 23.03 10.79 0.93
CA ARG A 283 24.06 10.80 1.98
C ARG A 283 23.46 9.98 3.12
N LYS A 284 24.15 8.91 3.57
CA LYS A 284 23.72 8.13 4.74
C LYS A 284 23.30 9.11 5.83
N LYS A 285 22.02 9.10 6.21
CA LYS A 285 21.61 9.76 7.45
C LYS A 285 22.38 9.08 8.58
N SER A 286 23.08 9.87 9.38
CA SER A 286 23.56 9.41 10.69
C SER A 286 22.34 8.95 11.50
N GLN A 287 22.53 7.97 12.38
CA GLN A 287 21.48 7.47 13.30
C GLN A 287 20.81 8.58 14.12
N GLU A 288 21.40 9.77 14.17
CA GLU A 288 20.89 10.98 14.83
C GLU A 288 19.82 11.76 14.04
N ASP A 289 19.63 11.48 12.74
CA ASP A 289 18.68 12.20 11.86
C ASP A 289 17.33 11.48 11.66
N ILE A 290 17.06 10.46 12.48
CA ILE A 290 15.78 9.76 12.53
C ILE A 290 14.89 10.53 13.51
N PRO A 291 13.75 11.12 13.08
CA PRO A 291 12.82 11.74 14.02
C PRO A 291 12.39 10.71 15.06
N ALA A 292 12.48 11.10 16.34
CA ALA A 292 11.99 10.32 17.47
C ALA A 292 10.49 10.05 17.37
#